data_AF-A0A0Q3TX74-F1
#
_entry.id   AF-A0A0Q3TX74-F1
#
_cell.length_a   1.000
_cell.length_b   1.000
_cell.length_c   1.000
_cell.angle_alpha   90.00
_cell.angle_beta   90.00
_cell.angle_gamma   90.00
#
_symmetry.space_group_name_H-M   'P 1'
#
loop_
_entity.id
_entity.type
_entity.pdbx_description
1 polymer ?
#
loop_
_entity_poly.entity_id
_entity_poly.type
_entity_poly.pdbx_seq_one_letter_code
_entity_poly.pdbx_strand_id
1 'polypeptide(L)'
;MRLHIETWVSEKQFSMEVNTLFEESAKCYKASAYRAALLFSFLAFQTIIKERVLKATKPDHINEHQWNAIHNNLRNDDNWDAEVIECIKKSDPNKKIFDISEDLRQQSLYWKNRRNDCAHSKRNIITDVHVESFWYFIKANLNQFVLPGSQSSLINKIKIHFDTNYTPEDKPFDYLIQECLQIIDQSNVANFIKFLFEMFEEENPFGFFSEDRELEFIESLIFADQIIASELTEKISQDEEFYLTFIDDRPSRIQYFLHYEEIIRKTWRVLMFKDSKVSLSLLASMLRYDVIPSDTRNEIYLRTVNKGFDLNVGAADWDTLTTNGFIEQLKQAVFVDYREQGRLLNNFEWANKKVRIALYYLKNFEIDEVIVRSIANTFFAHPYPFKARDAIRNFFRENTEIKEQFIKIAEEEQIILPDSLGFEEE
;
A
#
# COMPACT_ATOMS: atom_id res chain seq x y z
N MET A 1 -2.24 13.19 -38.75
CA MET A 1 -2.64 13.68 -37.42
C MET A 1 -3.25 12.52 -36.65
N ARG A 2 -2.78 12.28 -35.41
CA ARG A 2 -3.37 11.27 -34.51
C ARG A 2 -4.57 11.90 -33.80
N LEU A 3 -5.71 11.21 -33.77
CA LEU A 3 -6.95 11.69 -33.16
C LEU A 3 -6.95 11.41 -31.66
N HIS A 4 -7.69 12.21 -30.89
CA HIS A 4 -7.77 12.05 -29.44
C HIS A 4 -8.38 10.70 -29.03
N ILE A 5 -9.24 10.11 -29.86
CA ILE A 5 -9.83 8.79 -29.61
C ILE A 5 -8.77 7.68 -29.75
N GLU A 6 -7.84 7.81 -30.71
CA GLU A 6 -6.76 6.84 -30.94
C GLU A 6 -5.77 6.79 -29.76
N THR A 7 -5.55 7.92 -29.09
CA THR A 7 -4.75 7.97 -27.86
C THR A 7 -5.48 7.27 -26.71
N TRP A 8 -6.75 7.63 -26.48
CA TRP A 8 -7.55 7.07 -25.39
C TRP A 8 -7.80 5.57 -25.52
N VAL A 9 -8.03 5.06 -26.73
CA VAL A 9 -8.20 3.62 -26.98
C VAL A 9 -6.92 2.86 -26.63
N SER A 10 -5.75 3.39 -26.99
CA SER A 10 -4.46 2.75 -26.65
C SER A 10 -4.18 2.70 -25.15
N GLU A 11 -4.72 3.65 -24.37
CA GLU A 11 -4.56 3.70 -22.91
C GLU A 11 -5.48 2.69 -22.19
N LYS A 12 -6.66 2.38 -22.75
CA LYS A 12 -7.70 1.59 -22.09
C LYS A 12 -7.64 0.08 -22.31
N GLN A 13 -6.75 -0.40 -23.18
CA GLN A 13 -6.54 -1.84 -23.48
C GLN A 13 -7.85 -2.64 -23.70
N PHE A 14 -8.71 -2.17 -24.60
CA PHE A 14 -9.93 -2.90 -24.94
C PHE A 14 -9.64 -4.21 -25.68
N SER A 15 -10.69 -5.04 -25.88
CA SER A 15 -10.60 -6.25 -26.69
C SER A 15 -10.17 -5.94 -28.13
N MET A 16 -9.63 -6.93 -28.82
CA MET A 16 -9.19 -6.80 -30.21
C MET A 16 -10.33 -6.34 -31.13
N GLU A 17 -11.55 -6.82 -30.89
CA GLU A 17 -12.75 -6.43 -31.64
C GLU A 17 -13.07 -4.94 -31.44
N VAL A 18 -13.10 -4.48 -30.18
CA VAL A 18 -13.36 -3.07 -29.86
C VAL A 18 -12.29 -2.15 -30.43
N ASN A 19 -11.00 -2.54 -30.34
CA ASN A 19 -9.91 -1.77 -30.93
C ASN A 19 -10.06 -1.66 -32.45
N THR A 20 -10.38 -2.77 -33.13
CA THR A 20 -10.63 -2.80 -34.57
C THR A 20 -11.77 -1.85 -34.95
N LEU A 21 -12.86 -1.84 -34.19
CA LEU A 21 -14.01 -0.95 -34.44
C LEU A 21 -13.64 0.53 -34.27
N PHE A 22 -12.88 0.89 -33.25
CA PHE A 22 -12.40 2.26 -33.10
C PHE A 22 -11.39 2.67 -34.18
N GLU A 23 -10.52 1.75 -34.61
CA GLU A 23 -9.61 1.99 -35.73
C GLU A 23 -10.37 2.26 -37.04
N GLU A 24 -11.38 1.44 -37.35
CA GLU A 24 -12.25 1.66 -38.51
C GLU A 24 -13.01 2.98 -38.40
N SER A 25 -13.48 3.32 -37.20
CA SER A 25 -14.10 4.62 -36.94
C SER A 25 -13.15 5.79 -37.22
N ALA A 26 -11.91 5.71 -36.74
CA ALA A 26 -10.89 6.74 -36.95
C ALA A 26 -10.49 6.87 -38.43
N LYS A 27 -10.35 5.74 -39.15
CA LYS A 27 -10.12 5.74 -40.61
C LYS A 27 -11.26 6.44 -41.36
N CYS A 28 -12.52 6.09 -41.05
CA CYS A 28 -13.69 6.72 -41.64
C CYS A 28 -13.74 8.22 -41.36
N TYR A 29 -13.43 8.64 -40.13
CA TYR A 29 -13.41 10.05 -39.75
C TYR A 29 -12.38 10.83 -40.56
N LYS A 30 -11.15 10.31 -40.68
CA LYS A 30 -10.06 10.92 -41.46
C LYS A 30 -10.39 11.03 -42.95
N ALA A 31 -11.23 10.13 -43.47
CA ALA A 31 -11.75 10.15 -44.83
C ALA A 31 -13.03 11.01 -45.00
N SER A 32 -13.43 11.77 -43.98
CA SER A 32 -14.69 12.54 -43.93
C SER A 32 -15.96 11.70 -44.13
N ALA A 33 -15.89 10.39 -43.92
CA ALA A 33 -17.02 9.47 -43.92
C ALA A 33 -17.71 9.45 -42.55
N TYR A 34 -18.22 10.61 -42.09
CA TYR A 34 -18.67 10.81 -40.71
C TYR A 34 -19.82 9.89 -40.26
N ARG A 35 -20.73 9.53 -41.18
CA ARG A 35 -21.78 8.54 -40.89
C ARG A 35 -21.20 7.16 -40.56
N ALA A 36 -20.21 6.70 -41.33
CA ALA A 36 -19.53 5.45 -41.08
C ALA A 36 -18.70 5.52 -39.81
N ALA A 37 -18.02 6.65 -39.57
CA ALA A 37 -17.27 6.88 -38.34
C ALA A 37 -18.16 6.76 -37.11
N LEU A 38 -19.33 7.40 -37.10
CA LEU A 38 -20.29 7.32 -36.00
C LEU A 38 -20.86 5.89 -35.83
N LEU A 39 -21.14 5.19 -36.93
CA LEU A 39 -21.61 3.80 -36.90
C LEU A 39 -20.60 2.88 -36.21
N PHE A 40 -19.33 2.93 -36.62
CA PHE A 40 -18.27 2.11 -36.02
C PHE A 40 -18.00 2.49 -34.56
N SER A 41 -18.04 3.79 -34.22
CA SER A 41 -17.94 4.24 -32.82
C SER A 41 -19.06 3.67 -31.97
N PHE A 42 -20.29 3.69 -32.47
CA PHE A 42 -21.46 3.24 -31.71
C PHE A 42 -21.43 1.73 -31.55
N LEU A 43 -20.98 1.01 -32.58
CA LEU A 43 -20.76 -0.42 -32.51
C LEU A 43 -19.69 -0.76 -31.47
N ALA A 44 -18.56 -0.05 -31.46
CA ALA A 44 -17.52 -0.22 -30.43
C ALA A 44 -18.08 0.00 -29.02
N PHE A 45 -18.85 1.08 -28.82
CA PHE A 45 -19.54 1.34 -27.56
C PHE A 45 -20.44 0.17 -27.15
N GLN A 46 -21.31 -0.31 -28.04
CA GLN A 46 -22.20 -1.44 -27.75
C GLN A 46 -21.42 -2.72 -27.44
N THR A 47 -20.32 -3.01 -28.15
CA THR A 47 -19.47 -4.17 -27.89
C THR A 47 -18.87 -4.11 -26.50
N ILE A 48 -18.39 -2.95 -26.04
CA ILE A 48 -17.88 -2.79 -24.66
C ILE A 48 -19.00 -3.10 -23.65
N ILE A 49 -20.19 -2.55 -23.85
CA ILE A 49 -21.33 -2.79 -22.94
C ILE A 49 -21.73 -4.27 -22.94
N LYS A 50 -21.80 -4.92 -24.10
CA LYS A 50 -22.04 -6.36 -24.23
C LYS A 50 -21.03 -7.17 -23.46
N GLU A 51 -19.73 -6.91 -23.65
CA GLU A 51 -18.66 -7.62 -22.95
C GLU A 51 -18.77 -7.47 -21.43
N ARG A 52 -19.10 -6.26 -20.94
CA ARG A 52 -19.29 -6.02 -19.51
C ARG A 52 -20.44 -6.84 -18.93
N VAL A 53 -21.59 -6.88 -19.59
CA VAL A 53 -22.72 -7.71 -19.12
C VAL A 53 -22.35 -9.18 -19.14
N LEU A 54 -21.71 -9.66 -20.22
CA LEU A 54 -21.33 -11.08 -20.35
C LEU A 54 -20.29 -11.54 -19.33
N LYS A 55 -19.44 -10.63 -18.82
CA LYS A 55 -18.42 -10.90 -17.79
C LYS A 55 -18.94 -10.68 -16.37
N ALA A 56 -20.08 -10.03 -16.20
CA ALA A 56 -20.59 -9.65 -14.89
C ALA A 56 -21.28 -10.79 -14.15
N THR A 57 -21.33 -10.67 -12.83
CA THR A 57 -22.17 -11.51 -11.98
C THR A 57 -23.62 -11.01 -12.03
N LYS A 58 -24.57 -11.93 -11.91
CA LYS A 58 -26.00 -11.62 -11.89
C LYS A 58 -26.33 -10.66 -10.73
N PRO A 59 -26.97 -9.51 -11.00
CA PRO A 59 -27.48 -8.65 -9.93
C PRO A 59 -28.52 -9.37 -9.05
N ASP A 60 -28.54 -9.09 -7.74
CA ASP A 60 -29.38 -9.81 -6.77
C ASP A 60 -30.89 -9.67 -7.06
N HIS A 61 -31.31 -8.48 -7.50
CA HIS A 61 -32.71 -8.20 -7.84
C HIS A 61 -33.18 -8.84 -9.15
N ILE A 62 -32.26 -9.40 -9.95
CA ILE A 62 -32.58 -10.09 -11.20
C ILE A 62 -32.60 -11.59 -10.95
N ASN A 63 -33.68 -12.26 -11.37
CA ASN A 63 -33.76 -13.71 -11.25
C ASN A 63 -32.90 -14.44 -12.31
N GLU A 64 -32.52 -15.67 -12.00
CA GLU A 64 -31.61 -16.50 -12.79
C GLU A 64 -32.09 -16.70 -14.23
N HIS A 65 -33.40 -16.93 -14.42
CA HIS A 65 -33.98 -17.14 -15.74
C HIS A 65 -33.86 -15.90 -16.62
N GLN A 66 -34.15 -14.71 -16.08
CA GLN A 66 -34.02 -13.43 -16.79
C GLN A 66 -32.57 -13.14 -17.14
N TRP A 67 -31.64 -13.40 -16.22
CA TRP A 67 -30.22 -13.20 -16.46
C TRP A 67 -29.68 -14.08 -17.59
N ASN A 68 -30.04 -15.36 -17.56
CA ASN A 68 -29.66 -16.31 -18.61
C ASN A 68 -30.26 -15.93 -19.97
N ALA A 69 -31.50 -15.41 -20.00
CA ALA A 69 -32.11 -14.92 -21.23
C ALA A 69 -31.34 -13.72 -21.81
N ILE A 70 -30.93 -12.75 -20.98
CA ILE A 70 -30.10 -11.60 -21.41
C ILE A 70 -28.78 -12.12 -21.99
N HIS A 71 -28.09 -13.02 -21.31
CA HIS A 71 -26.83 -13.60 -21.78
C HIS A 71 -26.98 -14.34 -23.11
N ASN A 72 -28.07 -15.11 -23.29
CA ASN A 72 -28.35 -15.81 -24.54
C ASN A 72 -28.62 -14.83 -25.69
N ASN A 73 -29.40 -13.78 -25.43
CA ASN A 73 -29.67 -12.73 -26.43
C ASN A 73 -28.41 -11.96 -26.81
N LEU A 74 -27.52 -11.67 -25.85
CA LEU A 74 -26.24 -11.00 -26.10
C LEU A 74 -25.23 -11.87 -26.89
N ARG A 75 -25.39 -13.19 -26.85
CA ARG A 75 -24.60 -14.15 -27.65
C ARG A 75 -25.22 -14.46 -29.01
N ASN A 76 -26.42 -13.97 -29.27
CA ASN A 76 -27.09 -14.15 -30.55
C ASN A 76 -26.73 -12.99 -31.49
N ASP A 77 -26.00 -13.30 -32.56
CA ASP A 77 -25.49 -12.32 -33.53
C ASP A 77 -26.58 -11.47 -34.19
N ASP A 78 -27.82 -11.97 -34.27
CA ASP A 78 -28.94 -11.26 -34.89
C ASP A 78 -29.59 -10.22 -33.97
N ASN A 79 -29.42 -10.36 -32.64
CA ASN A 79 -30.22 -9.61 -31.67
C ASN A 79 -29.40 -8.90 -30.58
N TRP A 80 -28.09 -9.17 -30.48
CA TRP A 80 -27.29 -8.68 -29.37
C TRP A 80 -27.25 -7.15 -29.30
N ASP A 81 -27.25 -6.45 -30.44
CA ASP A 81 -27.20 -4.98 -30.47
C ASP A 81 -28.48 -4.38 -29.88
N ALA A 82 -29.63 -4.95 -30.19
CA ALA A 82 -30.92 -4.59 -29.61
C ALA A 82 -30.98 -4.90 -28.10
N GLU A 83 -30.48 -6.06 -27.67
CA GLU A 83 -30.46 -6.43 -26.25
C GLU A 83 -29.58 -5.49 -25.42
N VAL A 84 -28.43 -5.04 -25.94
CA VAL A 84 -27.59 -4.02 -25.29
C VAL A 84 -28.38 -2.74 -25.02
N ILE A 85 -29.15 -2.27 -26.00
CA ILE A 85 -29.98 -1.06 -25.85
C ILE A 85 -31.08 -1.28 -24.81
N GLU A 86 -31.73 -2.45 -24.78
CA GLU A 86 -32.74 -2.75 -23.77
C GLU A 86 -32.12 -2.84 -22.36
N CYS A 87 -30.88 -3.34 -22.22
CA CYS A 87 -30.16 -3.32 -20.95
C CYS A 87 -29.91 -1.89 -20.44
N ILE A 88 -29.52 -0.98 -21.32
CA ILE A 88 -29.29 0.45 -20.99
C ILE A 88 -30.62 1.15 -20.64
N LYS A 89 -31.69 0.84 -21.37
CA LYS A 89 -32.99 1.51 -21.26
C LYS A 89 -33.77 1.18 -19.98
N LYS A 90 -33.58 -0.02 -19.40
CA LYS A 90 -34.30 -0.45 -18.19
C LYS A 90 -33.95 0.42 -16.98
N SER A 91 -34.88 1.26 -16.54
CA SER A 91 -34.75 2.12 -15.34
C SER A 91 -35.52 1.62 -14.11
N ASP A 92 -36.40 0.62 -14.28
CA ASP A 92 -37.13 -0.01 -13.16
C ASP A 92 -36.13 -0.64 -12.16
N PRO A 93 -36.19 -0.30 -10.86
CA PRO A 93 -35.28 -0.84 -9.85
C PRO A 93 -35.21 -2.37 -9.83
N ASN A 94 -36.29 -3.07 -10.18
CA ASN A 94 -36.35 -4.54 -10.18
C ASN A 94 -35.85 -5.16 -11.50
N LYS A 95 -35.51 -4.35 -12.50
CA LYS A 95 -35.10 -4.82 -13.83
C LYS A 95 -33.87 -4.11 -14.39
N LYS A 96 -33.38 -3.05 -13.73
CA LYS A 96 -32.24 -2.27 -14.19
C LYS A 96 -30.99 -3.14 -14.22
N ILE A 97 -30.25 -3.08 -15.32
CA ILE A 97 -28.97 -3.79 -15.49
C ILE A 97 -27.79 -2.91 -15.07
N PHE A 98 -27.88 -1.61 -15.35
CA PHE A 98 -26.87 -0.62 -15.03
C PHE A 98 -27.42 0.38 -14.03
N ASP A 99 -26.59 0.82 -13.08
CA ASP A 99 -26.96 1.87 -12.13
C ASP A 99 -26.56 3.27 -12.63
N ILE A 100 -27.11 3.65 -13.78
CA ILE A 100 -26.88 4.96 -14.40
C ILE A 100 -28.08 5.89 -14.18
N SER A 101 -27.79 7.19 -14.13
CA SER A 101 -28.80 8.24 -14.03
C SER A 101 -29.77 8.21 -15.22
N GLU A 102 -31.00 8.69 -15.01
CA GLU A 102 -31.98 8.78 -16.09
C GLU A 102 -31.49 9.70 -17.21
N ASP A 103 -30.78 10.78 -16.86
CA ASP A 103 -30.15 11.67 -17.84
C ASP A 103 -29.14 10.93 -18.74
N LEU A 104 -28.24 10.14 -18.15
CA LEU A 104 -27.29 9.34 -18.92
C LEU A 104 -27.98 8.28 -19.80
N ARG A 105 -29.10 7.69 -19.35
CA ARG A 105 -29.92 6.82 -20.20
C ARG A 105 -30.45 7.56 -21.41
N GLN A 106 -31.03 8.75 -21.21
CA GLN A 106 -31.57 9.56 -22.30
C GLN A 106 -30.49 10.00 -23.28
N GLN A 107 -29.31 10.38 -22.79
CA GLN A 107 -28.15 10.68 -23.65
C GLN A 107 -27.70 9.46 -24.47
N SER A 108 -27.71 8.26 -23.88
CA SER A 108 -27.38 7.02 -24.59
C SER A 108 -28.40 6.72 -25.70
N LEU A 109 -29.70 6.92 -25.41
CA LEU A 109 -30.78 6.76 -26.39
C LEU A 109 -30.72 7.82 -27.50
N TYR A 110 -30.27 9.03 -27.19
CA TYR A 110 -29.98 10.07 -28.19
C TYR A 110 -28.95 9.56 -29.21
N TRP A 111 -27.84 8.99 -28.75
CA TRP A 111 -26.81 8.45 -29.65
C TRP A 111 -27.28 7.26 -30.47
N LYS A 112 -28.12 6.40 -29.90
CA LYS A 112 -28.81 5.33 -30.63
C LYS A 112 -29.66 5.89 -31.79
N ASN A 113 -30.33 7.02 -31.58
CA ASN A 113 -31.10 7.67 -32.64
C ASN A 113 -30.19 8.28 -33.73
N ARG A 114 -29.03 8.86 -33.37
CA ARG A 114 -28.03 9.34 -34.34
C ARG A 114 -27.40 8.20 -35.16
N ARG A 115 -27.13 7.05 -34.53
CA ARG A 115 -26.72 5.82 -35.24
C ARG A 115 -27.78 5.40 -36.26
N ASN A 116 -29.05 5.41 -35.88
CA ASN A 116 -30.15 5.07 -36.78
C ASN A 116 -30.28 6.06 -37.96
N ASP A 117 -29.99 7.34 -37.74
CA ASP A 117 -29.94 8.33 -38.82
C ASP A 117 -28.84 7.99 -39.85
N CYS A 118 -27.68 7.51 -39.38
CA CYS A 118 -26.59 7.06 -40.24
C CYS A 118 -26.95 5.79 -41.02
N ALA A 119 -27.49 4.77 -40.36
CA ALA A 119 -27.79 3.47 -40.97
C ALA A 119 -28.93 3.54 -42.01
N HIS A 120 -29.97 4.33 -41.75
CA HIS A 120 -31.15 4.42 -42.61
C HIS A 120 -31.16 5.64 -43.53
N SER A 121 -30.02 6.34 -43.67
CA SER A 121 -29.88 7.54 -44.50
C SER A 121 -30.99 8.57 -44.31
N LYS A 122 -31.39 8.80 -43.05
CA LYS A 122 -32.43 9.78 -42.72
C LYS A 122 -31.93 11.21 -43.01
N ARG A 123 -32.87 12.16 -43.14
CA ARG A 123 -32.58 13.56 -43.56
C ARG A 123 -31.67 14.35 -42.59
N ASN A 124 -31.39 13.83 -41.40
CA ASN A 124 -30.54 14.52 -40.44
C ASN A 124 -29.08 14.57 -40.92
N ILE A 125 -28.48 15.75 -40.80
CA ILE A 125 -27.08 15.97 -41.16
C ILE A 125 -26.20 15.38 -40.06
N ILE A 126 -25.20 14.59 -40.45
CA ILE A 126 -24.16 14.04 -39.56
C ILE A 126 -22.82 14.55 -40.05
N THR A 127 -22.07 15.17 -39.15
CA THR A 127 -20.79 15.83 -39.42
C THR A 127 -19.72 15.32 -38.44
N ASP A 128 -18.49 15.80 -38.62
CA ASP A 128 -17.37 15.63 -37.70
C ASP A 128 -17.74 15.95 -36.24
N VAL A 129 -18.46 17.05 -36.00
CA VAL A 129 -18.88 17.49 -34.66
C VAL A 129 -19.66 16.41 -33.92
N HIS A 130 -20.52 15.66 -34.63
CA HIS A 130 -21.31 14.59 -34.03
C HIS A 130 -20.45 13.40 -33.62
N VAL A 131 -19.43 13.08 -34.43
CA VAL A 131 -18.49 11.99 -34.12
C VAL A 131 -17.63 12.36 -32.93
N GLU A 132 -17.04 13.55 -32.94
CA GLU A 132 -16.21 14.07 -31.85
C GLU A 132 -17.01 14.14 -30.53
N SER A 133 -18.23 14.68 -30.58
CA SER A 133 -19.12 14.74 -29.42
C SER A 133 -19.47 13.37 -28.88
N PHE A 134 -19.65 12.37 -29.75
CA PHE A 134 -19.89 11.00 -29.29
C PHE A 134 -18.64 10.36 -28.68
N TRP A 135 -17.46 10.64 -29.22
CA TRP A 135 -16.21 10.20 -28.59
C TRP A 135 -16.01 10.84 -27.21
N TYR A 136 -16.31 12.12 -27.04
CA TYR A 136 -16.31 12.75 -25.72
C TYR A 136 -17.35 12.14 -24.78
N PHE A 137 -18.55 11.84 -25.27
CA PHE A 137 -19.57 11.14 -24.50
C PHE A 137 -19.07 9.78 -24.00
N ILE A 138 -18.48 8.96 -24.87
CA ILE A 138 -17.91 7.66 -24.49
C ILE A 138 -16.82 7.87 -23.43
N LYS A 139 -15.85 8.76 -23.68
CA LYS A 139 -14.75 9.03 -22.75
C LYS A 139 -15.22 9.44 -21.36
N ALA A 140 -16.24 10.30 -21.29
CA ALA A 140 -16.75 10.83 -20.04
C ALA A 140 -17.66 9.86 -19.28
N ASN A 141 -18.41 9.01 -19.99
CA ASN A 141 -19.52 8.26 -19.39
C ASN A 141 -19.37 6.74 -19.43
N LEU A 142 -18.42 6.19 -20.20
CA LEU A 142 -18.30 4.74 -20.35
C LEU A 142 -18.16 4.04 -19.00
N ASN A 143 -17.40 4.61 -18.05
CA ASN A 143 -17.19 4.01 -16.74
C ASN A 143 -18.43 4.00 -15.85
N GLN A 144 -19.47 4.78 -16.14
CA GLN A 144 -20.71 4.74 -15.35
C GLN A 144 -21.59 3.54 -15.70
N PHE A 145 -21.35 2.87 -16.83
CA PHE A 145 -22.06 1.63 -17.21
C PHE A 145 -21.51 0.42 -16.45
N VAL A 146 -21.72 0.45 -15.14
CA VAL A 146 -21.33 -0.57 -14.16
C VAL A 146 -22.60 -1.26 -13.65
N LEU A 147 -22.53 -2.58 -13.46
CA LEU A 147 -23.67 -3.35 -13.00
C LEU A 147 -23.82 -3.23 -11.47
N PRO A 148 -25.05 -3.09 -10.93
CA PRO A 148 -25.31 -3.26 -9.51
C PRO A 148 -24.76 -4.60 -9.04
N GLY A 149 -23.94 -4.59 -7.98
CA GLY A 149 -23.27 -5.79 -7.46
C GLY A 149 -21.91 -6.10 -8.08
N SER A 150 -21.38 -5.30 -9.01
CA SER A 150 -20.00 -5.44 -9.49
C SER A 150 -18.96 -5.15 -8.39
N GLN A 151 -19.19 -4.13 -7.56
CA GLN A 151 -18.36 -3.87 -6.38
C GLN A 151 -18.49 -4.97 -5.33
N SER A 152 -19.73 -5.38 -5.00
CA SER A 152 -19.96 -6.50 -4.06
C SER A 152 -19.39 -7.82 -4.58
N SER A 153 -19.46 -8.06 -5.89
CA SER A 153 -18.84 -9.21 -6.56
C SER A 153 -17.32 -9.12 -6.52
N LEU A 154 -16.75 -7.95 -6.75
CA LEU A 154 -15.31 -7.72 -6.63
C LEU A 154 -14.83 -7.94 -5.19
N ILE A 155 -15.52 -7.38 -4.19
CA ILE A 155 -15.22 -7.63 -2.77
C ILE A 155 -15.33 -9.12 -2.45
N ASN A 156 -16.36 -9.83 -2.94
CA ASN A 156 -16.50 -11.26 -2.74
C ASN A 156 -15.40 -12.09 -3.46
N LYS A 157 -14.94 -11.64 -4.64
CA LYS A 157 -13.80 -12.26 -5.34
C LYS A 157 -12.50 -12.07 -4.57
N ILE A 158 -12.28 -10.87 -4.02
CA ILE A 158 -11.13 -10.59 -3.14
C ILE A 158 -11.24 -11.51 -1.93
N LYS A 159 -12.39 -11.53 -1.25
CA LYS A 159 -12.64 -12.42 -0.10
C LYS A 159 -12.29 -13.88 -0.39
N ILE A 160 -12.82 -14.46 -1.46
CA ILE A 160 -12.55 -15.86 -1.85
C ILE A 160 -11.07 -16.09 -2.20
N HIS A 161 -10.38 -15.10 -2.76
CA HIS A 161 -8.97 -15.22 -3.11
C HIS A 161 -8.05 -15.20 -1.88
N PHE A 162 -8.45 -14.45 -0.86
CA PHE A 162 -7.67 -14.33 0.38
C PHE A 162 -8.03 -15.39 1.42
N ASP A 163 -9.21 -16.01 1.33
CA ASP A 163 -9.58 -17.17 2.14
C ASP A 163 -8.79 -18.42 1.76
N THR A 164 -7.92 -18.84 2.69
CA THR A 164 -7.04 -20.01 2.57
C THR A 164 -7.77 -21.35 2.41
N ASN A 165 -9.06 -21.43 2.74
CA ASN A 165 -9.88 -22.62 2.48
C ASN A 165 -10.22 -22.80 0.99
N TYR A 166 -10.24 -21.71 0.23
CA TYR A 166 -10.62 -21.73 -1.19
C TYR A 166 -9.44 -21.50 -2.12
N THR A 167 -8.45 -20.71 -1.69
CA THR A 167 -7.35 -20.26 -2.54
C THR A 167 -6.00 -20.42 -1.83
N PRO A 168 -4.99 -21.03 -2.48
CA PRO A 168 -3.64 -21.08 -1.94
C PRO A 168 -3.05 -19.68 -1.66
N GLU A 169 -2.29 -19.56 -0.57
CA GLU A 169 -1.65 -18.30 -0.14
C GLU A 169 -0.68 -17.74 -1.19
N ASP A 170 -0.04 -18.59 -1.98
CA ASP A 170 0.94 -18.21 -2.99
C ASP A 170 0.31 -17.75 -4.32
N LYS A 171 -1.02 -17.84 -4.46
CA LYS A 171 -1.70 -17.47 -5.71
C LYS A 171 -1.60 -15.95 -5.95
N PRO A 172 -1.12 -15.49 -7.12
CA PRO A 172 -1.00 -14.06 -7.39
C PRO A 172 -2.37 -13.39 -7.50
N PHE A 173 -2.46 -12.14 -7.05
CA PHE A 173 -3.68 -11.31 -7.06
C PHE A 173 -3.64 -10.17 -8.10
N ASP A 174 -2.66 -10.12 -9.00
CA ASP A 174 -2.53 -9.04 -10.00
C ASP A 174 -3.81 -8.81 -10.81
N TYR A 175 -4.53 -9.90 -11.11
CA TYR A 175 -5.79 -9.85 -11.84
C TYR A 175 -6.90 -9.10 -11.07
N LEU A 176 -6.90 -9.17 -9.73
CA LEU A 176 -7.83 -8.44 -8.88
C LEU A 176 -7.50 -6.95 -8.86
N ILE A 177 -6.22 -6.59 -8.86
CA ILE A 177 -5.78 -5.19 -8.98
C ILE A 177 -6.30 -4.61 -10.29
N GLN A 178 -6.10 -5.30 -11.42
CA GLN A 178 -6.62 -4.85 -12.71
C GLN A 178 -8.15 -4.74 -12.74
N GLU A 179 -8.84 -5.68 -12.10
CA GLU A 179 -10.30 -5.63 -12.01
C GLU A 179 -10.78 -4.43 -11.16
N CYS A 180 -10.09 -4.10 -10.06
CA CYS A 180 -10.33 -2.90 -9.27
C CYS A 180 -10.22 -1.63 -10.14
N LEU A 181 -9.13 -1.49 -10.90
CA LEU A 181 -8.90 -0.33 -11.78
C LEU A 181 -9.95 -0.16 -12.89
N GLN A 182 -10.60 -1.25 -13.30
CA GLN A 182 -11.61 -1.22 -14.36
C GLN A 182 -13.02 -0.95 -13.83
N ILE A 183 -13.34 -1.45 -12.63
CA ILE A 183 -14.69 -1.40 -12.04
C ILE A 183 -14.89 -0.12 -11.21
N ILE A 184 -13.86 0.34 -10.51
CA ILE A 184 -13.99 1.46 -9.56
C ILE A 184 -13.84 2.78 -10.32
N ASP A 185 -14.90 3.59 -10.32
CA ASP A 185 -14.83 4.98 -10.77
C ASP A 185 -14.47 5.92 -9.61
N GLN A 186 -14.06 7.15 -9.96
CA GLN A 186 -13.67 8.18 -8.98
C GLN A 186 -14.76 8.47 -7.94
N SER A 187 -16.04 8.41 -8.32
CA SER A 187 -17.16 8.68 -7.43
C SER A 187 -17.42 7.57 -6.42
N ASN A 188 -16.88 6.36 -6.65
CA ASN A 188 -17.16 5.17 -5.86
C ASN A 188 -15.93 4.60 -5.14
N VAL A 189 -14.75 5.23 -5.24
CA VAL A 189 -13.51 4.79 -4.57
C VAL A 189 -13.69 4.72 -3.06
N ALA A 190 -14.23 5.78 -2.43
CA ALA A 190 -14.45 5.85 -0.99
C ALA A 190 -15.33 4.70 -0.46
N ASN A 191 -16.43 4.41 -1.15
CA ASN A 191 -17.32 3.30 -0.80
C ASN A 191 -16.63 1.94 -0.98
N PHE A 192 -15.88 1.76 -2.05
CA PHE A 192 -15.12 0.52 -2.26
C PHE A 192 -14.10 0.28 -1.14
N ILE A 193 -13.31 1.29 -0.79
CA ILE A 193 -12.30 1.19 0.27
C ILE A 193 -12.96 0.89 1.61
N LYS A 194 -14.09 1.56 1.91
CA LYS A 194 -14.87 1.24 3.10
C LYS A 194 -15.26 -0.26 3.14
N PHE A 195 -15.85 -0.79 2.07
CA PHE A 195 -16.24 -2.20 2.03
C PHE A 195 -15.05 -3.17 2.04
N LEU A 196 -13.90 -2.76 1.49
CA LEU A 196 -12.68 -3.55 1.53
C LEU A 196 -12.17 -3.72 2.96
N PHE A 197 -12.10 -2.64 3.73
CA PHE A 197 -11.69 -2.68 5.14
C PHE A 197 -12.71 -3.43 6.01
N GLU A 198 -14.02 -3.18 5.82
CA GLU A 198 -15.07 -3.94 6.51
C GLU A 198 -14.93 -5.46 6.25
N MET A 199 -14.61 -5.85 5.02
CA MET A 199 -14.39 -7.26 4.67
C MET A 199 -13.14 -7.84 5.37
N PHE A 200 -12.02 -7.13 5.41
CA PHE A 200 -10.83 -7.60 6.15
C PHE A 200 -11.08 -7.69 7.66
N GLU A 201 -11.76 -6.70 8.25
CA GLU A 201 -12.13 -6.70 9.68
C GLU A 201 -13.05 -7.87 10.04
N GLU A 202 -14.01 -8.21 9.17
CA GLU A 202 -14.91 -9.34 9.36
C GLU A 202 -14.19 -10.69 9.32
N GLU A 203 -13.21 -10.86 8.42
CA GLU A 203 -12.58 -12.15 8.16
C GLU A 203 -11.35 -12.43 9.04
N ASN A 204 -10.63 -11.39 9.46
CA ASN A 204 -9.41 -11.50 10.29
C ASN A 204 -9.59 -12.36 11.57
N PRO A 205 -10.67 -12.23 12.37
CA PRO A 205 -10.88 -13.03 13.57
C PRO A 205 -10.96 -14.54 13.33
N PHE A 206 -11.21 -14.97 12.09
CA PHE A 206 -11.31 -16.38 11.74
C PHE A 206 -9.98 -16.99 11.28
N GLY A 207 -8.93 -16.17 11.12
CA GLY A 207 -7.59 -16.62 10.72
C GLY A 207 -7.54 -17.16 9.28
N PHE A 208 -8.53 -16.80 8.44
CA PHE A 208 -8.57 -17.22 7.05
C PHE A 208 -7.63 -16.42 6.17
N PHE A 209 -7.23 -15.23 6.63
CA PHE A 209 -6.46 -14.26 5.88
C PHE A 209 -5.08 -14.10 6.52
N SER A 210 -4.08 -13.81 5.70
CA SER A 210 -2.72 -13.49 6.12
C SER A 210 -2.58 -11.97 6.15
N GLU A 211 -2.30 -11.43 7.34
CA GLU A 211 -2.08 -9.99 7.57
C GLU A 211 -1.03 -9.43 6.59
N ASP A 212 0.10 -10.11 6.42
CA ASP A 212 1.15 -9.71 5.47
C ASP A 212 0.62 -9.58 4.04
N ARG A 213 -0.19 -10.54 3.60
CA ARG A 213 -0.77 -10.58 2.24
C ARG A 213 -1.83 -9.50 2.06
N GLU A 214 -2.62 -9.19 3.09
CA GLU A 214 -3.56 -8.06 3.07
C GLU A 214 -2.82 -6.74 2.85
N LEU A 215 -1.73 -6.54 3.58
CA LEU A 215 -0.90 -5.34 3.46
C LEU A 215 -0.23 -5.25 2.08
N GLU A 216 0.23 -6.37 1.49
CA GLU A 216 0.75 -6.42 0.11
C GLU A 216 -0.31 -6.01 -0.92
N PHE A 217 -1.56 -6.45 -0.73
CA PHE A 217 -2.67 -6.10 -1.61
C PHE A 217 -2.98 -4.60 -1.55
N ILE A 218 -3.05 -4.05 -0.34
CA ILE A 218 -3.29 -2.62 -0.10
C ILE A 218 -2.15 -1.79 -0.71
N GLU A 219 -0.89 -2.20 -0.50
CA GLU A 219 0.26 -1.54 -1.10
C GLU A 219 0.20 -1.58 -2.64
N SER A 220 -0.21 -2.70 -3.21
CA SER A 220 -0.37 -2.86 -4.66
C SER A 220 -1.45 -1.93 -5.22
N LEU A 221 -2.56 -1.74 -4.51
CA LEU A 221 -3.60 -0.78 -4.87
C LEU A 221 -3.10 0.68 -4.79
N ILE A 222 -2.33 1.03 -3.75
CA ILE A 222 -1.71 2.36 -3.61
C ILE A 222 -0.77 2.64 -4.80
N PHE A 223 -0.01 1.64 -5.26
CA PHE A 223 0.89 1.81 -6.40
C PHE A 223 0.15 1.90 -7.75
N ALA A 224 -1.02 1.27 -7.85
CA ALA A 224 -1.72 1.09 -9.12
C ALA A 224 -2.45 2.33 -9.62
N ASP A 225 -3.02 3.15 -8.73
CA ASP A 225 -3.80 4.34 -9.10
C ASP A 225 -3.74 5.45 -8.04
N GLN A 226 -3.55 6.70 -8.49
CA GLN A 226 -3.35 7.84 -7.59
C GLN A 226 -4.60 8.22 -6.77
N ILE A 227 -5.80 7.98 -7.31
CA ILE A 227 -7.05 8.32 -6.63
C ILE A 227 -7.34 7.29 -5.56
N ILE A 228 -7.15 6.01 -5.89
CA ILE A 228 -7.19 4.92 -4.92
C ILE A 228 -6.12 5.14 -3.82
N ALA A 229 -4.90 5.54 -4.19
CA ALA A 229 -3.84 5.84 -3.23
C ALA A 229 -4.22 6.95 -2.25
N SER A 230 -4.80 8.05 -2.74
CA SER A 230 -5.23 9.16 -1.88
C SER A 230 -6.25 8.70 -0.85
N GLU A 231 -7.29 7.99 -1.29
CA GLU A 231 -8.37 7.55 -0.43
C GLU A 231 -7.93 6.43 0.53
N LEU A 232 -7.06 5.50 0.08
CA LEU A 232 -6.50 4.45 0.95
C LEU A 232 -5.62 5.05 2.03
N THR A 233 -4.70 5.95 1.67
CA THR A 233 -3.80 6.56 2.65
C THR A 233 -4.55 7.42 3.65
N GLU A 234 -5.62 8.11 3.21
CA GLU A 234 -6.51 8.84 4.12
C GLU A 234 -7.19 7.88 5.10
N LYS A 235 -7.83 6.81 4.59
CA LYS A 235 -8.47 5.79 5.43
C LYS A 235 -7.50 5.16 6.43
N ILE A 236 -6.30 4.78 5.98
CA ILE A 236 -5.26 4.21 6.84
C ILE A 236 -4.83 5.22 7.91
N SER A 237 -4.63 6.49 7.57
CA SER A 237 -4.18 7.51 8.53
C SER A 237 -5.18 7.78 9.67
N GLN A 238 -6.45 7.42 9.47
CA GLN A 238 -7.53 7.57 10.46
C GLN A 238 -7.59 6.40 11.46
N ASP A 239 -6.94 5.28 11.15
CA ASP A 239 -6.84 4.11 12.02
C ASP A 239 -5.39 3.96 12.51
N GLU A 240 -5.12 4.39 13.75
CA GLU A 240 -3.77 4.36 14.31
C GLU A 240 -3.16 2.96 14.42
N GLU A 241 -3.99 1.94 14.66
CA GLU A 241 -3.51 0.58 14.85
C GLU A 241 -3.09 0.03 13.50
N PHE A 242 -3.99 0.10 12.51
CA PHE A 242 -3.70 -0.34 11.15
C PHE A 242 -2.55 0.47 10.51
N TYR A 243 -2.53 1.79 10.71
CA TYR A 243 -1.44 2.65 10.25
C TYR A 243 -0.09 2.21 10.82
N LEU A 244 -0.01 1.95 12.12
CA LEU A 244 1.23 1.54 12.77
C LEU A 244 1.69 0.19 12.24
N THR A 245 0.79 -0.79 12.16
CA THR A 245 1.06 -2.10 11.54
C THR A 245 1.63 -1.94 10.13
N PHE A 246 0.99 -1.12 9.29
CA PHE A 246 1.39 -0.91 7.90
C PHE A 246 2.81 -0.31 7.78
N ILE A 247 3.14 0.71 8.58
CA ILE A 247 4.46 1.36 8.49
C ILE A 247 5.56 0.61 9.25
N ASP A 248 5.25 -0.18 10.27
CA ASP A 248 6.27 -0.97 10.96
C ASP A 248 6.73 -2.15 10.09
N ASP A 249 5.81 -2.78 9.35
CA ASP A 249 6.14 -3.82 8.38
C ASP A 249 6.79 -3.24 7.11
N ARG A 250 6.36 -2.05 6.67
CA ARG A 250 6.91 -1.35 5.49
C ARG A 250 7.42 0.06 5.80
N PRO A 251 8.53 0.22 6.55
CA PRO A 251 9.04 1.51 7.01
C PRO A 251 9.23 2.58 5.92
N SER A 252 9.69 2.18 4.74
CA SER A 252 9.92 3.10 3.63
C SER A 252 8.64 3.74 3.08
N ARG A 253 7.47 3.13 3.35
CA ARG A 253 6.15 3.56 2.89
C ARG A 253 5.54 4.67 3.72
N ILE A 254 6.20 5.10 4.79
CA ILE A 254 5.87 6.33 5.50
C ILE A 254 5.82 7.55 4.54
N GLN A 255 6.51 7.49 3.39
CA GLN A 255 6.44 8.51 2.33
C GLN A 255 5.01 8.82 1.87
N TYR A 256 4.11 7.84 1.92
CA TYR A 256 2.71 8.03 1.50
C TYR A 256 1.90 8.86 2.49
N PHE A 257 2.44 9.10 3.69
CA PHE A 257 1.73 9.75 4.78
C PHE A 257 2.34 11.10 5.18
N LEU A 258 3.37 11.58 4.47
CA LEU A 258 4.12 12.80 4.83
C LEU A 258 3.24 14.06 4.88
N HIS A 259 2.16 14.10 4.11
CA HIS A 259 1.21 15.22 4.12
C HIS A 259 0.22 15.17 5.30
N TYR A 260 0.13 14.06 6.02
CA TYR A 260 -0.67 13.94 7.25
C TYR A 260 0.19 14.31 8.46
N GLU A 261 0.45 15.61 8.65
CA GLU A 261 1.39 16.11 9.68
C GLU A 261 1.07 15.60 11.10
N GLU A 262 -0.22 15.48 11.44
CA GLU A 262 -0.66 15.04 12.77
C GLU A 262 -0.27 13.58 13.05
N ILE A 263 -0.56 12.65 12.13
CA ILE A 263 -0.23 11.23 12.34
C ILE A 263 1.29 11.03 12.32
N ILE A 264 2.02 11.73 11.44
CA ILE A 264 3.49 11.69 11.41
C ILE A 264 4.06 12.18 12.75
N ARG A 265 3.59 13.32 13.26
CA ARG A 265 4.01 13.84 14.55
C ARG A 265 3.69 12.87 15.69
N LYS A 266 2.50 12.28 15.67
CA LYS A 266 2.06 11.29 16.66
C LYS A 266 2.91 10.01 16.58
N THR A 267 3.37 9.63 15.39
CA THR A 267 4.21 8.45 15.16
C THR A 267 5.47 8.51 16.00
N TRP A 268 6.29 9.55 15.81
CA TRP A 268 7.57 9.67 16.50
C TRP A 268 7.45 10.19 17.94
N ARG A 269 6.30 10.73 18.36
CA ARG A 269 6.07 11.12 19.77
C ARG A 269 5.48 9.99 20.61
N VAL A 270 4.67 9.11 20.02
CA VAL A 270 3.83 8.17 20.78
C VAL A 270 3.84 6.78 20.15
N LEU A 271 3.44 6.65 18.88
CA LEU A 271 3.08 5.35 18.31
C LEU A 271 4.26 4.36 18.27
N MET A 272 5.43 4.80 17.81
CA MET A 272 6.63 3.95 17.71
C MET A 272 7.15 3.42 19.06
N PHE A 273 6.56 3.88 20.17
CA PHE A 273 6.91 3.48 21.54
C PHE A 273 5.79 2.69 22.24
N LYS A 274 4.68 2.38 21.55
CA LYS A 274 3.56 1.58 22.10
C LYS A 274 4.04 0.17 22.45
N ASP A 275 4.77 -0.47 21.54
CA ASP A 275 5.26 -1.84 21.73
C ASP A 275 6.39 -1.97 22.73
N SER A 276 6.80 -3.22 23.00
CA SER A 276 7.87 -3.54 23.94
C SER A 276 9.26 -3.09 23.46
N LYS A 277 9.46 -3.01 22.14
CA LYS A 277 10.68 -2.57 21.48
C LYS A 277 10.34 -1.57 20.38
N VAL A 278 11.30 -0.71 20.06
CA VAL A 278 11.20 0.25 18.96
C VAL A 278 11.74 -0.36 17.66
N SER A 279 11.03 -0.15 16.56
CA SER A 279 11.53 -0.46 15.21
C SER A 279 12.58 0.57 14.78
N LEU A 280 13.84 0.13 14.68
CA LEU A 280 14.92 1.00 14.16
C LEU A 280 14.76 1.29 12.67
N SER A 281 14.19 0.37 11.90
CA SER A 281 13.91 0.57 10.48
C SER A 281 12.87 1.68 10.27
N LEU A 282 11.86 1.75 11.15
CA LEU A 282 10.92 2.88 11.16
C LEU A 282 11.63 4.18 11.54
N LEU A 283 12.41 4.21 12.63
CA LEU A 283 13.19 5.39 13.00
C LEU A 283 14.11 5.88 11.87
N ALA A 284 14.82 4.96 11.22
CA ALA A 284 15.69 5.26 10.09
C ALA A 284 14.90 5.87 8.92
N SER A 285 13.73 5.31 8.60
CA SER A 285 12.85 5.86 7.55
C SER A 285 12.35 7.26 7.89
N MET A 286 11.99 7.53 9.15
CA MET A 286 11.59 8.87 9.59
C MET A 286 12.73 9.89 9.48
N LEU A 287 13.96 9.48 9.80
CA LEU A 287 15.14 10.34 9.63
C LEU A 287 15.46 10.58 8.15
N ARG A 288 15.26 9.58 7.30
CA ARG A 288 15.47 9.68 5.84
C ARG A 288 14.56 10.73 5.21
N TYR A 289 13.31 10.82 5.65
CA TYR A 289 12.36 11.82 5.18
C TYR A 289 12.38 13.13 5.99
N ASP A 290 13.32 13.28 6.92
CA ASP A 290 13.52 14.48 7.75
C ASP A 290 12.25 14.95 8.50
N VAL A 291 11.41 14.01 8.94
CA VAL A 291 10.15 14.35 9.65
C VAL A 291 10.34 14.57 11.15
N ILE A 292 11.53 14.25 11.69
CA ILE A 292 11.88 14.46 13.10
C ILE A 292 12.75 15.72 13.20
N PRO A 293 12.24 16.81 13.81
CA PRO A 293 13.01 18.04 14.00
C PRO A 293 14.32 17.81 14.72
N SER A 294 15.40 18.41 14.20
CA SER A 294 16.78 18.19 14.68
C SER A 294 16.98 18.47 16.17
N ASP A 295 16.29 19.46 16.72
CA ASP A 295 16.30 19.85 18.13
C ASP A 295 15.67 18.79 19.05
N THR A 296 14.82 17.91 18.51
CA THR A 296 14.17 16.83 19.26
C THR A 296 14.82 15.46 19.11
N ARG A 297 15.72 15.27 18.13
CA ARG A 297 16.29 13.95 17.80
C ARG A 297 16.96 13.28 18.99
N ASN A 298 17.74 14.01 19.78
CA ASN A 298 18.42 13.46 20.97
C ASN A 298 17.44 12.93 22.02
N GLU A 299 16.28 13.57 22.19
CA GLU A 299 15.21 13.10 23.08
C GLU A 299 14.66 11.75 22.59
N ILE A 300 14.37 11.66 21.29
CA ILE A 300 13.84 10.46 20.65
C ILE A 300 14.83 9.31 20.72
N TYR A 301 16.11 9.56 20.39
CA TYR A 301 17.17 8.56 20.46
C TYR A 301 17.33 8.00 21.87
N LEU A 302 17.36 8.88 22.88
CA LEU A 302 17.44 8.45 24.27
C LEU A 302 16.24 7.58 24.67
N ARG A 303 15.04 7.97 24.24
CA ARG A 303 13.82 7.18 24.51
C ARG A 303 13.89 5.81 23.83
N THR A 304 14.39 5.75 22.59
CA THR A 304 14.61 4.51 21.84
C THR A 304 15.59 3.58 22.57
N VAL A 305 16.75 4.09 23.02
CA VAL A 305 17.74 3.29 23.76
C VAL A 305 17.19 2.82 25.13
N ASN A 306 16.47 3.69 25.83
CA ASN A 306 15.84 3.35 27.11
C ASN A 306 14.79 2.24 26.98
N LYS A 307 13.90 2.39 25.98
CA LYS A 307 12.83 1.44 25.67
C LYS A 307 13.39 0.11 25.16
N GLY A 308 14.48 0.16 24.40
CA GLY A 308 15.08 -0.98 23.70
C GLY A 308 14.53 -1.12 22.28
N PHE A 309 15.29 -1.80 21.42
CA PHE A 309 15.00 -1.91 20.00
C PHE A 309 15.47 -3.25 19.42
N ASP A 310 15.00 -3.60 18.22
CA ASP A 310 15.52 -4.75 17.47
C ASP A 310 16.84 -4.40 16.75
N LEU A 311 17.77 -5.35 16.76
CA LEU A 311 19.08 -5.23 16.12
C LEU A 311 19.08 -5.73 14.68
N ASN A 312 18.01 -6.39 14.24
CA ASN A 312 17.84 -6.86 12.87
C ASN A 312 17.44 -5.70 11.95
N VAL A 313 18.44 -4.94 11.51
CA VAL A 313 18.27 -3.72 10.71
C VAL A 313 19.18 -3.80 9.49
N GLY A 314 18.66 -3.40 8.32
CA GLY A 314 19.40 -3.42 7.07
C GLY A 314 20.54 -2.40 7.04
N ALA A 315 21.56 -2.65 6.22
CA ALA A 315 22.74 -1.78 6.13
C ALA A 315 22.40 -0.32 5.79
N ALA A 316 21.46 -0.08 4.86
CA ALA A 316 21.03 1.26 4.47
C ALA A 316 20.35 2.04 5.61
N ASP A 317 19.64 1.33 6.50
CA ASP A 317 19.02 1.95 7.67
C ASP A 317 20.09 2.29 8.72
N TRP A 318 21.09 1.42 8.91
CA TRP A 318 22.25 1.74 9.76
C TRP A 318 23.05 2.93 9.27
N ASP A 319 23.28 3.05 7.95
CA ASP A 319 23.94 4.22 7.36
C ASP A 319 23.14 5.51 7.64
N THR A 320 21.81 5.42 7.55
CA THR A 320 20.91 6.54 7.84
C THR A 320 20.98 6.93 9.32
N LEU A 321 20.93 5.96 10.22
CA LEU A 321 21.03 6.17 11.68
C LEU A 321 22.39 6.79 12.06
N THR A 322 23.47 6.28 11.47
CA THR A 322 24.84 6.74 11.71
C THR A 322 25.01 8.18 11.25
N THR A 323 24.62 8.48 10.01
CA THR A 323 24.72 9.84 9.44
C THR A 323 23.89 10.86 10.24
N ASN A 324 22.83 10.41 10.92
CA ASN A 324 21.97 11.25 11.76
C ASN A 324 22.34 11.24 13.24
N GLY A 325 23.54 10.74 13.62
CA GLY A 325 24.10 10.83 14.96
C GLY A 325 23.49 9.88 15.99
N PHE A 326 22.77 8.84 15.56
CA PHE A 326 22.18 7.86 16.48
C PHE A 326 23.24 7.03 17.21
N ILE A 327 24.33 6.64 16.52
CA ILE A 327 25.42 5.83 17.12
C ILE A 327 26.10 6.59 18.26
N GLU A 328 26.30 7.89 18.07
CA GLU A 328 26.97 8.73 19.07
C GLU A 328 26.08 8.87 20.29
N GLN A 329 24.78 9.08 20.06
CA GLN A 329 23.82 9.14 21.15
C GLN A 329 23.62 7.78 21.84
N LEU A 330 23.77 6.67 21.12
CA LEU A 330 23.76 5.32 21.68
C LEU A 330 24.96 5.12 22.60
N LYS A 331 26.18 5.48 22.16
CA LYS A 331 27.38 5.47 23.00
C LYS A 331 27.18 6.31 24.27
N GLN A 332 26.69 7.55 24.09
CA GLN A 332 26.45 8.47 25.19
C GLN A 332 25.44 7.90 26.19
N ALA A 333 24.31 7.36 25.73
CA ALA A 333 23.28 6.83 26.63
C ALA A 333 23.73 5.56 27.38
N VAL A 334 24.45 4.66 26.71
CA VAL A 334 24.84 3.37 27.29
C VAL A 334 26.03 3.50 28.23
N PHE A 335 27.07 4.21 27.81
CA PHE A 335 28.38 4.20 28.49
C PHE A 335 28.70 5.51 29.20
N VAL A 336 28.09 6.63 28.85
CA VAL A 336 28.40 7.95 29.44
C VAL A 336 27.25 8.40 30.34
N ASP A 337 27.54 9.18 31.37
CA ASP A 337 26.48 9.76 32.19
C ASP A 337 25.67 10.75 31.37
N TYR A 338 24.38 10.43 31.17
CA TYR A 338 23.46 11.26 30.42
C TYR A 338 22.34 11.77 31.33
N ARG A 339 22.40 13.07 31.65
CA ARG A 339 21.46 13.79 32.54
C ARG A 339 21.37 13.16 33.96
N GLU A 340 20.26 13.41 34.66
CA GLU A 340 19.99 12.95 36.03
C GLU A 340 19.83 11.42 36.18
N GLN A 341 19.77 10.67 35.07
CA GLN A 341 19.54 9.22 35.08
C GLN A 341 20.83 8.38 35.19
N GLY A 342 22.00 9.00 34.99
CA GLY A 342 23.28 8.31 34.89
C GLY A 342 23.37 7.40 33.65
N ARG A 343 24.52 6.72 33.48
CA ARG A 343 24.72 5.77 32.38
C ARG A 343 23.83 4.52 32.47
N LEU A 344 23.24 4.09 31.35
CA LEU A 344 22.28 2.98 31.33
C LEU A 344 22.91 1.62 31.67
N LEU A 345 24.19 1.41 31.34
CA LEU A 345 24.87 0.17 31.72
C LEU A 345 24.98 0.00 33.24
N ASN A 346 25.00 1.10 34.00
CA ASN A 346 25.00 1.06 35.47
C ASN A 346 23.58 0.93 36.06
N ASN A 347 22.54 1.13 35.25
CA ASN A 347 21.17 0.90 35.68
C ASN A 347 20.92 -0.61 35.74
N PHE A 348 20.74 -1.13 36.97
CA PHE A 348 20.61 -2.55 37.25
C PHE A 348 19.50 -3.24 36.45
N GLU A 349 18.34 -2.59 36.29
CA GLU A 349 17.22 -3.17 35.57
C GLU A 349 17.46 -3.13 34.05
N TRP A 350 17.88 -1.98 33.53
CA TRP A 350 18.13 -1.79 32.11
C TRP A 350 19.22 -2.74 31.62
N ALA A 351 20.38 -2.76 32.29
CA ALA A 351 21.53 -3.56 31.88
C ALA A 351 21.19 -5.06 31.88
N ASN A 352 20.52 -5.56 32.92
CA ASN A 352 20.16 -6.97 32.99
C ASN A 352 19.13 -7.40 31.93
N LYS A 353 18.28 -6.49 31.44
CA LYS A 353 17.28 -6.78 30.40
C LYS A 353 17.79 -6.54 28.98
N LYS A 354 18.72 -5.59 28.80
CA LYS A 354 19.06 -5.02 27.48
C LYS A 354 20.55 -5.00 27.16
N VAL A 355 21.39 -5.71 27.92
CA VAL A 355 22.84 -5.80 27.67
C VAL A 355 23.21 -6.13 26.21
N ARG A 356 22.36 -6.84 25.47
CA ARG A 356 22.56 -7.12 24.04
C ARG A 356 22.82 -5.87 23.21
N ILE A 357 22.24 -4.73 23.57
CA ILE A 357 22.49 -3.43 22.91
C ILE A 357 23.95 -2.99 23.13
N ALA A 358 24.46 -3.10 24.37
CA ALA A 358 25.85 -2.80 24.68
C ALA A 358 26.81 -3.77 23.97
N LEU A 359 26.49 -5.06 23.95
CA LEU A 359 27.31 -6.07 23.24
C LEU A 359 27.34 -5.80 21.73
N TYR A 360 26.19 -5.44 21.15
CA TYR A 360 26.14 -5.05 19.75
C TYR A 360 27.02 -3.85 19.47
N TYR A 361 27.03 -2.86 20.35
CA TYR A 361 27.90 -1.70 20.20
C TYR A 361 29.37 -2.12 20.17
N LEU A 362 29.81 -2.89 21.19
CA LEU A 362 31.19 -3.37 21.30
C LEU A 362 31.64 -4.19 20.08
N LYS A 363 30.71 -4.89 19.43
CA LYS A 363 31.01 -5.72 18.27
C LYS A 363 31.18 -4.92 16.97
N ASN A 364 30.44 -3.83 16.80
CA ASN A 364 30.28 -3.17 15.50
C ASN A 364 30.84 -1.75 15.43
N PHE A 365 31.15 -1.12 16.57
CA PHE A 365 31.62 0.26 16.63
C PHE A 365 32.94 0.38 17.40
N GLU A 366 33.60 1.52 17.22
CA GLU A 366 34.87 1.80 17.86
C GLU A 366 34.75 1.81 19.39
N ILE A 367 35.69 1.11 20.02
CA ILE A 367 35.86 1.06 21.47
C ILE A 367 36.97 2.04 21.84
N ASP A 368 36.67 2.92 22.78
CA ASP A 368 37.61 3.92 23.29
C ASP A 368 37.73 3.86 24.82
N GLU A 369 38.59 4.72 25.36
CA GLU A 369 38.87 4.82 26.80
C GLU A 369 37.60 5.06 27.64
N VAL A 370 36.63 5.79 27.10
CA VAL A 370 35.40 6.16 27.82
C VAL A 370 34.54 4.92 28.02
N ILE A 371 34.41 4.10 26.99
CA ILE A 371 33.68 2.83 27.04
C ILE A 371 34.37 1.86 28.00
N VAL A 372 35.69 1.71 27.90
CA VAL A 372 36.47 0.81 28.76
C VAL A 372 36.32 1.21 30.23
N ARG A 373 36.52 2.48 30.54
CA ARG A 373 36.37 3.04 31.90
C ARG A 373 34.95 2.88 32.42
N SER A 374 33.94 3.07 31.57
CA SER A 374 32.54 2.92 31.93
C SER A 374 32.17 1.50 32.33
N ILE A 375 32.58 0.52 31.53
CA ILE A 375 32.37 -0.90 31.82
C ILE A 375 33.12 -1.28 33.10
N ALA A 376 34.41 -0.94 33.20
CA ALA A 376 35.21 -1.23 34.39
C ALA A 376 34.54 -0.70 35.67
N ASN A 377 34.22 0.60 35.69
CA ASN A 377 33.56 1.24 36.84
C ASN A 377 32.23 0.59 37.21
N THR A 378 31.45 0.16 36.21
CA THR A 378 30.15 -0.48 36.46
C THR A 378 30.29 -1.81 37.17
N PHE A 379 31.33 -2.59 36.86
CA PHE A 379 31.51 -3.93 37.45
C PHE A 379 32.49 -3.97 38.64
N PHE A 380 33.16 -2.86 38.98
CA PHE A 380 33.78 -2.68 40.29
C PHE A 380 32.78 -2.28 41.38
N ALA A 381 31.76 -1.49 41.03
CA ALA A 381 30.81 -0.96 42.00
C ALA A 381 29.75 -2.01 42.35
N HIS A 382 29.84 -2.59 43.55
CA HIS A 382 28.79 -3.49 44.05
C HIS A 382 27.64 -2.69 44.68
N PRO A 383 26.36 -3.02 44.43
CA PRO A 383 25.87 -4.09 43.55
C PRO A 383 25.90 -3.70 42.05
N TYR A 384 26.38 -4.62 41.20
CA TYR A 384 26.39 -4.47 39.74
C TYR A 384 25.37 -5.39 39.04
N PRO A 385 24.97 -5.11 37.78
CA PRO A 385 23.99 -5.94 37.05
C PRO A 385 24.56 -7.31 36.65
N PHE A 386 24.19 -8.36 37.38
CA PHE A 386 24.79 -9.70 37.24
C PHE A 386 24.55 -10.39 35.89
N LYS A 387 23.37 -10.24 35.27
CA LYS A 387 23.11 -10.81 33.93
C LYS A 387 23.94 -10.09 32.87
N ALA A 388 24.11 -8.77 33.03
CA ALA A 388 24.97 -8.00 32.13
C ALA A 388 26.43 -8.42 32.27
N ARG A 389 26.93 -8.62 33.51
CA ARG A 389 28.27 -9.16 33.78
C ARG A 389 28.47 -10.48 33.03
N ASP A 390 27.58 -11.45 33.23
CA ASP A 390 27.72 -12.77 32.64
C ASP A 390 27.71 -12.73 31.10
N ALA A 391 26.84 -11.88 30.53
CA ALA A 391 26.77 -11.68 29.09
C ALA A 391 28.03 -11.04 28.52
N ILE A 392 28.57 -10.00 29.17
CA ILE A 392 29.82 -9.33 28.75
C ILE A 392 31.02 -10.26 28.90
N ARG A 393 31.11 -11.00 30.01
CA ARG A 393 32.17 -11.99 30.23
C ARG A 393 32.16 -13.07 29.13
N ASN A 394 30.99 -13.60 28.80
CA ASN A 394 30.87 -14.60 27.73
C ASN A 394 31.19 -13.98 26.36
N PHE A 395 30.75 -12.75 26.11
CA PHE A 395 31.10 -12.02 24.89
C PHE A 395 32.61 -11.88 24.70
N PHE A 396 33.37 -11.49 25.73
CA PHE A 396 34.83 -11.41 25.63
C PHE A 396 35.52 -12.77 25.44
N ARG A 397 34.94 -13.85 25.97
CA ARG A 397 35.44 -15.21 25.72
C ARG A 397 35.26 -15.65 24.26
N GLU A 398 34.14 -15.25 23.66
CA GLU A 398 33.79 -15.59 22.28
C GLU A 398 34.43 -14.65 21.24
N ASN A 399 34.83 -13.44 21.63
CA ASN A 399 35.37 -12.42 20.75
C ASN A 399 36.74 -11.96 21.26
N THR A 400 37.76 -12.81 21.08
CA THR A 400 39.11 -12.62 21.63
C THR A 400 39.79 -11.35 21.10
N GLU A 401 39.61 -11.02 19.81
CA GLU A 401 40.16 -9.79 19.23
C GLU A 401 39.63 -8.52 19.93
N ILE A 402 38.33 -8.49 20.23
CA ILE A 402 37.71 -7.38 20.95
C ILE A 402 38.18 -7.36 22.41
N LYS A 403 38.35 -8.54 23.04
CA LYS A 403 38.93 -8.63 24.38
C LYS A 403 40.35 -8.06 24.43
N GLU A 404 41.19 -8.41 23.47
CA GLU A 404 42.57 -7.91 23.37
C GLU A 404 42.62 -6.40 23.14
N GLN A 405 41.78 -5.88 22.23
CA GLN A 405 41.64 -4.43 22.04
C GLN A 405 41.22 -3.73 23.34
N PHE A 406 40.27 -4.31 24.07
CA PHE A 406 39.78 -3.77 25.33
C PHE A 406 40.87 -3.74 26.42
N ILE A 407 41.65 -4.82 26.54
CA ILE A 407 42.80 -4.90 27.47
C ILE A 407 43.85 -3.88 27.11
N LYS A 408 44.21 -3.77 25.83
CA LYS A 408 45.21 -2.81 25.35
C LYS A 408 44.86 -1.38 25.72
N ILE A 409 43.62 -0.95 25.46
CA ILE A 409 43.15 0.39 25.83
C ILE A 409 43.20 0.58 27.35
N ALA A 410 42.86 -0.46 28.12
CA ALA A 410 42.91 -0.39 29.58
C ALA A 410 44.35 -0.22 30.10
N GLU A 411 45.33 -0.90 29.50
CA GLU A 411 46.76 -0.76 29.84
C GLU A 411 47.29 0.63 29.49
N GLU A 412 46.98 1.12 28.28
CA GLU A 412 47.39 2.44 27.80
C GLU A 412 46.86 3.56 28.71
N GLU A 413 45.60 3.45 29.15
CA GLU A 413 44.90 4.45 29.96
C GLU A 413 44.93 4.20 31.48
N GLN A 414 45.72 3.20 31.91
CA GLN A 414 45.89 2.80 33.32
C GLN A 414 44.55 2.51 34.02
N ILE A 415 43.62 1.89 33.29
CA ILE A 415 42.31 1.46 33.79
C ILE A 415 42.46 0.04 34.35
N ILE A 416 42.20 -0.11 35.64
CA ILE A 416 42.14 -1.44 36.27
C ILE A 416 40.91 -2.17 35.70
N LEU A 417 41.05 -3.43 35.33
CA LEU A 417 39.94 -4.24 34.83
C LEU A 417 39.36 -5.14 35.93
N PRO A 418 38.03 -5.29 36.02
CA PRO A 418 37.42 -6.08 37.08
C PRO A 418 37.49 -7.58 36.78
N ASP A 419 37.99 -8.37 37.74
CA ASP A 419 38.11 -9.84 37.67
C ASP A 419 36.78 -10.52 37.29
N SER A 420 35.67 -9.91 37.72
CA SER A 420 34.31 -10.39 37.44
C SER A 420 33.99 -10.55 35.94
N LEU A 421 34.73 -9.90 35.06
CA LEU A 421 34.60 -9.99 33.60
C LEU A 421 35.57 -11.00 32.94
N GLY A 422 36.40 -11.71 33.71
CA GLY A 422 37.24 -12.81 33.22
C GLY A 422 38.49 -12.36 32.45
N PHE A 423 39.14 -11.30 32.92
CA PHE A 423 40.39 -10.78 32.37
C PHE A 423 41.66 -11.39 32.99
N GLU A 424 41.52 -12.27 33.99
CA GLU A 424 42.65 -13.02 34.55
C GLU A 424 43.29 -13.93 33.47
N GLU A 425 44.62 -14.03 33.52
CA GLU A 425 45.39 -15.06 32.79
C GLU A 425 45.04 -16.44 33.38
N GLU A 426 44.74 -17.42 32.52
CA GLU A 426 44.69 -18.84 32.94
C GLU A 426 46.09 -19.39 33.20
#